data_AF-A0A2N1M9M8-F1
#
_entry.id   AF-A0A2N1M9M8-F1
#
_cell.length_a   1.000
_cell.length_b   1.000
_cell.length_c   1.000
_cell.angle_alpha   90.00
_cell.angle_beta   90.00
_cell.angle_gamma   90.00
#
_symmetry.space_group_name_H-M   'P 1'
#
loop_
_entity.id
_entity.type
_entity.pdbx_description
1 polymer ?
#
loop_
_entity_poly.entity_id
_entity_poly.type
_entity_poly.pdbx_seq_one_letter_code
_entity_poly.pdbx_strand_id
1 'polypeptide(L)'
;MGRNIVVMCDGTWNNPNSQTNVFTLYKELIERDYEQHVLYIDGIGIGELAWNFIVDGAMALSLDNKIKEGYRFIVDHYHPDDDIWLFGFSRGAYTARCIAGMIRNCGILNREINPDQIDKSV
;
A
#
# COMPACT_ATOMS: atom_id res chain seq x y z
N MET A 1 19.93 8.31 -9.50
CA MET A 1 19.04 8.51 -8.34
C MET A 1 17.94 7.49 -8.51
N GLY A 2 17.57 6.78 -7.45
CA GLY A 2 16.37 5.97 -7.50
C GLY A 2 15.12 6.83 -7.57
N ARG A 3 14.02 6.19 -7.95
CA ARG A 3 12.68 6.79 -8.04
C ARG A 3 11.97 6.63 -6.71
N ASN A 4 10.91 7.42 -6.52
CA ASN A 4 10.09 7.32 -5.31
C ASN A 4 8.90 6.39 -5.54
N ILE A 5 8.70 5.42 -4.64
CA ILE A 5 7.50 4.60 -4.57
C ILE A 5 6.74 4.99 -3.32
N VAL A 6 5.56 5.57 -3.50
CA VAL A 6 4.77 6.16 -2.42
C VAL A 6 3.47 5.41 -2.26
N VAL A 7 3.21 4.87 -1.07
CA VAL A 7 1.93 4.23 -0.73
C VAL A 7 1.23 5.01 0.37
N MET A 8 -0.03 5.38 0.12
CA MET A 8 -0.81 6.29 0.96
C MET A 8 -2.10 5.60 1.42
N CYS A 9 -2.21 5.31 2.71
CA CYS A 9 -3.33 4.56 3.28
C CYS A 9 -4.27 5.45 4.12
N ASP A 10 -5.53 5.61 3.70
CA ASP A 10 -6.49 6.47 4.41
C ASP A 10 -7.20 5.78 5.60
N GLY A 11 -7.84 6.59 6.44
CA GLY A 11 -8.55 6.18 7.64
C GLY A 11 -9.88 5.46 7.35
N THR A 12 -10.44 4.78 8.34
CA THR A 12 -11.71 4.03 8.19
C THR A 12 -12.83 4.95 7.69
N TRP A 13 -13.62 4.47 6.73
CA TRP A 13 -14.70 5.22 6.06
C TRP A 13 -14.23 6.43 5.23
N ASN A 14 -12.93 6.65 5.04
CA ASN A 14 -12.40 7.81 4.30
C ASN A 14 -12.08 7.47 2.84
N ASN A 15 -12.80 8.14 1.94
CA ASN A 15 -12.64 8.00 0.49
C ASN A 15 -12.26 9.37 -0.13
N PRO A 16 -12.01 9.46 -1.44
CA PRO A 16 -11.69 10.73 -2.10
C PRO A 16 -12.61 11.91 -1.76
N ASN A 17 -13.91 11.67 -1.51
CA ASN A 17 -14.87 12.72 -1.14
C ASN A 17 -14.64 13.25 0.29
N SER A 18 -13.97 12.50 1.16
CA SER A 18 -13.64 12.91 2.52
C SER A 18 -12.54 13.98 2.57
N GLN A 19 -11.77 14.15 1.49
CA GLN A 19 -10.70 15.16 1.38
C GLN A 19 -9.73 15.15 2.58
N THR A 20 -9.33 13.97 3.02
CA THR A 20 -8.35 13.82 4.11
C THR A 20 -7.00 14.39 3.72
N ASN A 21 -6.11 14.58 4.69
CA ASN A 21 -4.73 14.97 4.40
C ASN A 21 -4.01 13.91 3.56
N VAL A 22 -4.33 12.62 3.73
CA VAL A 22 -3.77 11.53 2.92
C VAL A 22 -4.18 11.69 1.46
N PHE A 23 -5.48 11.87 1.19
CA PHE A 23 -5.96 12.06 -0.18
C PHE A 23 -5.53 13.39 -0.79
N THR A 24 -5.47 14.47 0.00
CA THR A 24 -5.00 15.77 -0.47
C THR A 24 -3.53 15.69 -0.90
N LEU A 25 -2.67 15.10 -0.08
CA LEU A 25 -1.26 14.91 -0.44
C LEU A 25 -1.09 13.96 -1.64
N TYR A 26 -1.92 12.91 -1.76
CA TYR A 26 -1.93 12.05 -2.94
C TYR A 26 -2.14 12.85 -4.24
N LYS A 27 -3.13 13.74 -4.29
CA LYS A 27 -3.39 14.59 -5.46
C LYS A 27 -2.18 15.45 -5.82
N GLU A 28 -1.55 16.08 -4.84
CA GLU A 28 -0.35 16.91 -5.06
C GLU A 28 0.84 16.10 -5.61
N LEU A 29 0.94 14.81 -5.28
CA LEU A 29 2.01 13.95 -5.78
C LEU A 29 1.75 13.48 -7.22
N ILE A 30 0.52 13.10 -7.57
CA ILE A 30 0.22 12.63 -8.94
C ILE A 30 0.19 13.75 -9.99
N GLU A 31 0.02 15.01 -9.57
CA GLU A 31 -0.02 16.18 -10.46
C GLU A 31 1.39 16.67 -10.87
N ARG A 32 2.45 16.01 -10.42
CA ARG A 32 3.84 16.41 -10.66
C ARG A 32 4.56 15.42 -11.58
N ASP A 33 5.39 15.95 -12.48
CA ASP A 33 6.19 15.21 -13.47
C ASP A 33 7.44 14.54 -12.85
N TYR A 34 7.34 14.08 -11.60
CA TYR A 34 8.41 13.32 -10.96
C TYR A 34 8.35 11.87 -11.45
N GLU A 35 9.52 11.24 -11.61
CA GLU A 35 9.62 9.79 -11.72
C GLU A 35 9.23 9.14 -10.37
N GLN A 36 7.93 9.10 -10.08
CA GLN A 36 7.39 8.50 -8.87
C GLN A 36 6.16 7.63 -9.15
N HIS A 37 6.09 6.50 -8.44
CA HIS A 37 4.95 5.59 -8.46
C HIS A 37 4.13 5.81 -7.20
N VAL A 38 2.94 6.40 -7.34
CA VAL A 38 2.09 6.79 -6.19
C VAL A 38 0.81 5.97 -6.17
N LEU A 39 0.57 5.26 -5.07
CA LEU A 39 -0.66 4.51 -4.81
C LEU A 39 -1.44 5.15 -3.66
N TYR A 40 -2.73 5.38 -3.88
CA TYR A 40 -3.70 5.70 -2.84
C TYR A 40 -4.57 4.49 -2.53
N ILE A 41 -4.66 4.14 -1.26
CA ILE A 41 -5.51 3.08 -0.72
C ILE A 41 -6.55 3.76 0.18
N ASP A 42 -7.81 3.58 -0.16
CA ASP A 42 -8.91 4.17 0.58
C ASP A 42 -9.14 3.51 1.95
N GLY A 43 -10.01 4.10 2.75
CA GLY A 43 -10.41 3.62 4.06
C GLY A 43 -11.08 2.24 4.07
N ILE A 44 -10.88 1.47 5.13
CA ILE A 44 -11.68 0.23 5.32
C ILE A 44 -13.14 0.61 5.54
N GLY A 45 -14.06 -0.19 4.99
CA GLY A 45 -15.52 0.00 5.10
C GLY A 45 -16.17 0.77 3.95
N ILE A 46 -15.43 1.22 2.94
CA ILE A 46 -16.02 1.95 1.80
C ILE A 46 -16.77 1.01 0.88
N GLY A 47 -17.98 1.41 0.47
CA GLY A 47 -18.77 0.72 -0.55
C GLY A 47 -19.62 -0.45 -0.03
N GLU A 48 -19.53 -0.79 1.25
CA GLU A 48 -20.28 -1.88 1.84
C GLU A 48 -21.34 -1.36 2.83
N LEU A 49 -22.52 -1.97 2.83
CA LEU A 49 -23.72 -1.47 3.53
C LEU A 49 -23.38 -1.20 5.00
N ALA A 50 -23.43 0.06 5.41
CA ALA A 50 -22.99 0.57 6.72
C ALA A 50 -23.56 -0.19 7.94
N TRP A 51 -24.67 -0.92 7.75
CA TRP A 51 -25.31 -1.74 8.79
C TRP A 51 -24.87 -3.20 8.90
N ASN A 52 -24.26 -3.79 7.87
CA ASN A 52 -23.77 -5.17 7.94
C ASN A 52 -22.26 -5.26 8.26
N PHE A 53 -21.62 -4.10 8.48
CA PHE A 53 -20.16 -3.97 8.63
C PHE A 53 -19.61 -4.19 10.04
N ILE A 54 -20.46 -4.37 11.04
CA ILE A 54 -20.04 -4.71 12.40
C ILE A 54 -19.96 -6.25 12.52
N VAL A 55 -19.24 -6.88 11.60
CA VAL A 55 -18.79 -8.27 11.73
C VAL A 55 -17.27 -8.23 11.59
N ASP A 56 -16.58 -8.45 12.71
CA ASP A 56 -15.12 -8.32 12.82
C ASP A 56 -14.36 -9.05 11.69
N GLY A 57 -14.90 -10.16 11.18
CA GLY A 57 -14.32 -10.94 10.09
C GLY A 57 -14.27 -10.24 8.72
N ALA A 58 -15.33 -9.50 8.33
CA ALA A 58 -15.35 -8.79 7.06
C ALA A 58 -14.36 -7.61 7.05
N MET A 59 -14.27 -6.90 8.19
CA MET A 59 -13.31 -5.82 8.39
C MET A 59 -11.87 -6.32 8.35
N ALA A 60 -11.59 -7.50 8.94
CA ALA A 60 -10.27 -8.12 8.91
C ALA A 60 -9.87 -8.55 7.49
N LEU A 61 -10.79 -9.14 6.72
CA LEU A 61 -10.52 -9.55 5.33
C LEU A 61 -10.26 -8.33 4.41
N SER A 62 -11.08 -7.28 4.53
CA SER A 62 -10.90 -6.03 3.79
C SER A 62 -9.54 -5.38 4.10
N LEU A 63 -9.13 -5.41 5.37
CA LEU A 63 -7.82 -4.91 5.81
C LEU A 63 -6.66 -5.74 5.25
N ASP A 64 -6.76 -7.07 5.28
CA ASP A 64 -5.74 -7.96 4.71
C ASP A 64 -5.53 -7.71 3.21
N ASN A 65 -6.63 -7.55 2.46
CA ASN A 65 -6.55 -7.24 1.03
C ASN A 65 -5.82 -5.93 0.75
N LYS A 66 -6.11 -4.87 1.52
CA LYS A 66 -5.45 -3.55 1.38
C LYS A 66 -3.96 -3.60 1.73
N ILE A 67 -3.58 -4.39 2.74
CA ILE A 67 -2.15 -4.59 3.07
C ILE A 67 -1.44 -5.28 1.90
N LYS A 68 -2.04 -6.33 1.35
CA LYS A 68 -1.48 -7.07 0.21
C LYS A 68 -1.40 -6.23 -1.06
N GLU A 69 -2.39 -5.38 -1.31
CA GLU A 69 -2.40 -4.42 -2.41
C GLU A 69 -1.20 -3.48 -2.33
N GLY A 70 -0.99 -2.81 -1.19
CA GLY A 70 0.14 -1.90 -1.00
C GLY A 70 1.50 -2.59 -1.10
N TYR A 71 1.64 -3.78 -0.50
CA TYR A 71 2.88 -4.56 -0.62
C TYR A 71 3.14 -5.01 -2.07
N ARG A 72 2.11 -5.47 -2.77
CA ARG A 72 2.22 -5.88 -4.17
C ARG A 72 2.60 -4.72 -5.07
N PHE A 73 2.01 -3.55 -4.87
CA PHE A 73 2.37 -2.35 -5.62
C PHE A 73 3.86 -2.03 -5.49
N ILE A 74 4.41 -2.13 -4.28
CA ILE A 74 5.85 -1.94 -4.05
C ILE A 74 6.67 -2.99 -4.81
N VAL A 75 6.33 -4.27 -4.67
CA VAL A 75 7.01 -5.37 -5.38
C VAL A 75 6.95 -5.20 -6.90
N ASP A 76 5.83 -4.73 -7.44
CA ASP A 76 5.62 -4.60 -8.88
C ASP A 76 6.39 -3.42 -9.50
N HIS A 77 6.82 -2.43 -8.71
CA HIS A 77 7.47 -1.20 -9.20
C HIS A 77 8.89 -0.98 -8.67
N TYR A 78 9.35 -1.73 -7.69
CA TYR A 78 10.64 -1.53 -7.05
C TYR A 78 11.80 -2.00 -7.93
N HIS A 79 12.77 -1.10 -8.12
CA HIS A 79 14.10 -1.41 -8.64
C HIS A 79 15.17 -1.08 -7.60
N PRO A 80 16.38 -1.66 -7.73
CA PRO A 80 17.51 -1.26 -6.90
C PRO A 80 17.67 0.26 -6.87
N ASP A 81 17.97 0.78 -5.68
CA ASP A 81 18.12 2.19 -5.34
C ASP A 81 16.82 3.02 -5.26
N ASP A 82 15.64 2.48 -5.56
CA ASP A 82 14.35 3.18 -5.36
C ASP A 82 14.04 3.40 -3.87
N ASP A 83 13.45 4.56 -3.53
CA ASP A 83 13.05 4.92 -2.18
C ASP A 83 11.56 4.58 -1.93
N ILE A 84 11.25 3.94 -0.80
CA ILE A 84 9.87 3.60 -0.41
C ILE A 84 9.36 4.54 0.67
N TRP A 85 8.23 5.18 0.39
CA TRP A 85 7.56 6.13 1.29
C TRP A 85 6.17 5.60 1.67
N LEU A 86 5.92 5.46 2.96
CA LEU A 86 4.64 4.97 3.48
C LEU A 86 3.96 6.07 4.31
N PHE A 87 2.74 6.42 3.93
CA PHE A 87 1.90 7.38 4.65
C PHE A 87 0.62 6.69 5.11
N GLY A 88 0.17 6.99 6.33
CA GLY A 88 -1.10 6.47 6.80
C GLY A 88 -1.74 7.29 7.91
N PHE A 89 -3.08 7.34 7.90
CA PHE A 89 -3.88 8.02 8.91
C PHE A 89 -4.85 7.06 9.60
N SER A 90 -5.02 7.16 10.92
CA SER A 90 -5.93 6.31 11.71
C SER A 90 -5.69 4.80 11.42
N ARG A 91 -6.71 4.05 10.98
CA ARG A 91 -6.55 2.64 10.57
C ARG A 91 -5.67 2.46 9.33
N GLY A 92 -5.55 3.45 8.47
CA GLY A 92 -4.56 3.48 7.40
C GLY A 92 -3.12 3.50 7.91
N ALA A 93 -2.85 4.10 9.09
CA ALA A 93 -1.52 4.02 9.71
C ALA A 93 -1.19 2.59 10.17
N TYR A 94 -2.19 1.82 10.60
CA TYR A 94 -2.01 0.40 10.87
C TYR A 94 -1.68 -0.37 9.57
N THR A 95 -2.42 -0.13 8.49
CA THR A 95 -2.14 -0.71 7.16
C THR A 95 -0.70 -0.42 6.71
N ALA A 96 -0.27 0.84 6.77
CA ALA A 96 1.09 1.26 6.42
C ALA A 96 2.16 0.53 7.25
N ARG A 97 1.95 0.40 8.56
CA ARG A 97 2.85 -0.36 9.45
C ARG A 97 2.90 -1.85 9.10
N CYS A 98 1.77 -2.45 8.72
CA CYS A 98 1.73 -3.84 8.27
C CYS A 98 2.48 -4.03 6.96
N ILE A 99 2.36 -3.10 6.00
CA ILE A 99 3.16 -3.11 4.76
C ILE A 99 4.66 -3.05 5.08
N ALA A 100 5.08 -2.15 5.96
CA ALA A 100 6.47 -2.11 6.43
C ALA A 100 6.90 -3.43 7.08
N GLY A 101 6.02 -4.07 7.85
CA GLY A 101 6.23 -5.39 8.43
C GLY A 101 6.40 -6.49 7.37
N MET A 102 5.61 -6.46 6.30
CA MET A 102 5.76 -7.36 5.15
C MET A 102 7.12 -7.19 4.48
N ILE A 103 7.55 -5.95 4.21
CA ILE A 103 8.89 -5.68 3.66
C ILE A 103 9.97 -6.22 4.59
N ARG A 104 9.87 -5.95 5.90
CA ARG A 104 10.85 -6.41 6.89
C ARG A 104 10.95 -7.94 6.94
N ASN A 105 9.83 -8.64 6.86
CA ASN A 105 9.78 -10.08 7.11
C ASN A 105 9.92 -10.92 5.83
N CYS A 106 9.44 -10.41 4.70
CA CYS A 106 9.43 -11.12 3.41
C CYS A 106 10.43 -10.55 2.40
N GLY A 107 11.04 -9.39 2.68
CA GLY A 107 11.82 -8.64 1.71
C GLY A 107 10.94 -8.01 0.63
N ILE A 108 11.59 -7.46 -0.39
CA ILE A 108 10.93 -7.09 -1.65
C ILE A 108 11.16 -8.25 -2.60
N LEU A 109 10.09 -8.96 -2.94
CA LEU A 109 10.18 -10.16 -3.77
C LEU A 109 10.69 -9.77 -5.15
N ASN A 110 11.79 -10.39 -5.56
CA ASN A 110 12.37 -10.11 -6.86
C ASN A 110 11.59 -10.88 -7.94
N ARG A 111 11.09 -10.17 -8.95
CA ARG A 111 10.32 -10.78 -10.03
C ARG A 111 11.24 -11.56 -11.00
N GLU A 112 12.53 -11.26 -10.98
CA GLU A 112 13.57 -11.91 -11.77
C GLU A 112 14.13 -13.19 -11.13
N ILE A 113 13.30 -14.03 -10.50
CA ILE A 113 13.71 -15.42 -10.33
C ILE A 113 13.66 -16.05 -11.71
N ASN A 114 14.77 -15.95 -12.43
CA ASN A 114 15.06 -16.84 -13.55
C ASN A 114 14.92 -18.27 -12.99
N PRO A 115 14.12 -19.17 -13.62
CA PRO A 115 14.01 -20.56 -13.21
C PRO A 115 15.37 -21.23 -12.92
N ASP A 116 16.43 -20.80 -13.61
CA ASP A 116 17.80 -21.30 -13.44
C ASP A 116 18.50 -20.86 -12.13
N GLN A 117 17.94 -19.92 -11.36
CA GLN A 117 18.49 -19.46 -10.07
C GLN A 117 17.89 -20.17 -8.85
N ILE A 118 16.87 -21.01 -9.06
CA ILE A 118 16.21 -21.78 -7.99
C ILE A 118 17.17 -22.77 -7.33
N ASP A 119 18.16 -23.28 -8.06
CA ASP A 119 19.14 -24.27 -7.56
C ASP A 119 20.25 -23.68 -6.67
N LYS A 120 20.31 -22.35 -6.47
CA LYS A 120 21.36 -21.71 -5.66
C LYS A 120 20.89 -21.22 -4.29
N SER A 121 19.63 -21.47 -3.94
CA SER A 121 19.03 -20.96 -2.70
C SER A 121 18.59 -22.07 -1.73
N VAL A 122 19.11 -23.29 -1.89
CA VAL A 122 18.96 -24.43 -0.96
C VAL A 122 20.33 -24.88 -0.48
#